data_AF-A0A533SJ66-F1
#
_entry.id   AF-A0A533SJ66-F1
#
_cell.length_a   1.000
_cell.length_b   1.000
_cell.length_c   1.000
_cell.angle_alpha   90.00
_cell.angle_beta   90.00
_cell.angle_gamma   90.00
#
_symmetry.space_group_name_H-M   'P 1'
#
loop_
_entity.id
_entity.type
_entity.pdbx_description
1 polymer ?
#
loop_
_entity_poly.entity_id
_entity_poly.type
_entity_poly.pdbx_seq_one_letter_code
_entity_poly.pdbx_strand_id
1 'polypeptide(L)'
;MGTICALDGMTEFSERVRSKKVERAVKNACEFLLMHRLYRADRHGWKVIRKDYTRLRGPWLVSYDILRGLRAVSRAGIVNDQRMKDALMLLAAKRNSRGRWISESPWPSTAYSSFGRVGLEDKWVTLNALLVMRNQALVK
;
A
#
# COMPACT_ATOMS: atom_id res chain seq x y z
N MET A 1 4.89 10.77 -4.06
CA MET A 1 3.48 10.83 -4.51
C MET A 1 3.33 10.60 -6.02
N GLY A 2 4.30 11.00 -6.87
CA GLY A 2 4.17 10.90 -8.33
C GLY A 2 3.75 9.52 -8.87
N THR A 3 4.56 8.47 -8.66
CA THR A 3 4.31 7.16 -9.28
C THR A 3 3.01 6.50 -8.84
N ILE A 4 2.67 6.58 -7.55
CA ILE A 4 1.56 5.79 -7.00
C ILE A 4 0.18 6.37 -7.32
N CYS A 5 0.05 7.70 -7.41
CA CYS A 5 -1.20 8.33 -7.83
C CYS A 5 -1.46 8.06 -9.31
N ALA A 6 -0.41 8.13 -10.14
CA ALA A 6 -0.51 7.75 -11.55
C ALA A 6 -0.88 6.27 -11.72
N LEU A 7 -0.30 5.38 -10.91
CA LEU A 7 -0.66 3.96 -10.91
C LEU A 7 -2.13 3.73 -10.60
N ASP A 8 -2.68 4.35 -9.55
CA ASP A 8 -4.10 4.20 -9.20
C ASP A 8 -5.01 4.67 -10.35
N GLY A 9 -4.72 5.86 -10.91
CA GLY A 9 -5.50 6.42 -12.01
C GLY A 9 -5.45 5.56 -13.27
N MET A 10 -4.25 5.09 -13.65
CA MET A 10 -4.08 4.22 -14.82
C MET A 10 -4.69 2.83 -14.62
N THR A 11 -4.67 2.31 -13.38
CA THR A 11 -5.33 1.05 -13.05
C THR A 11 -6.84 1.17 -13.23
N GLU A 12 -7.47 2.19 -12.64
CA GLU A 12 -8.91 2.46 -12.83
C GLU A 12 -9.27 2.75 -14.30
N PHE A 13 -8.42 3.48 -15.02
CA PHE A 13 -8.63 3.74 -16.45
C PHE A 13 -8.58 2.45 -17.29
N SER A 14 -7.64 1.54 -16.98
CA SER A 14 -7.47 0.28 -17.70
C SER A 14 -8.67 -0.66 -17.60
N GLU A 15 -9.48 -0.55 -16.54
CA GLU A 15 -10.70 -1.33 -16.37
C GLU A 15 -11.76 -0.98 -17.43
N ARG A 16 -11.77 0.27 -17.91
CA ARG A 16 -12.71 0.75 -18.95
C ARG A 16 -12.09 0.79 -20.35
N VAL A 17 -10.78 1.04 -20.43
CA VAL A 17 -10.08 1.23 -21.70
C VAL A 17 -8.89 0.27 -21.79
N ARG A 18 -9.03 -0.75 -22.63
CA ARG A 18 -7.95 -1.71 -22.90
C ARG A 18 -6.96 -1.14 -23.92
N SER A 19 -5.74 -0.89 -23.48
CA SER A 19 -4.65 -0.38 -24.32
C SER A 19 -3.32 -0.95 -23.87
N LYS A 20 -2.57 -1.52 -24.82
CA LYS A 20 -1.21 -2.03 -24.57
C LYS A 20 -0.28 -0.98 -23.96
N LYS A 21 -0.48 0.31 -24.29
CA LYS A 21 0.31 1.41 -23.71
C LYS A 21 -0.01 1.60 -22.22
N VAL A 22 -1.29 1.54 -21.86
CA VAL A 22 -1.76 1.68 -20.47
C VAL A 22 -1.30 0.49 -19.64
N GLU A 23 -1.49 -0.74 -20.14
CA GLU A 23 -1.03 -1.97 -19.47
C GLU A 23 0.48 -1.94 -19.20
N ARG A 24 1.28 -1.52 -20.19
CA ARG A 24 2.72 -1.35 -20.04
C ARG A 24 3.07 -0.28 -18.99
N ALA A 25 2.34 0.85 -18.96
CA ALA A 25 2.56 1.89 -17.96
C ALA A 25 2.25 1.40 -16.54
N VAL A 26 1.13 0.69 -16.34
CA VAL A 26 0.76 0.07 -15.06
C VAL A 26 1.83 -0.93 -14.62
N LYS A 27 2.28 -1.81 -15.52
CA LYS A 27 3.34 -2.79 -15.24
C LYS A 27 4.65 -2.11 -14.82
N ASN A 28 5.08 -1.08 -15.54
CA ASN A 28 6.31 -0.34 -15.23
C ASN A 28 6.22 0.39 -13.88
N ALA A 29 5.06 0.98 -13.57
CA ALA A 29 4.84 1.63 -12.28
C ALA A 29 4.82 0.63 -11.12
N CYS A 30 4.21 -0.55 -11.30
CA CYS A 30 4.28 -1.64 -10.32
C CYS A 30 5.72 -2.11 -10.13
N GLU A 31 6.46 -2.33 -11.22
CA GLU A 31 7.86 -2.77 -11.17
C GLU A 31 8.74 -1.78 -10.41
N PHE A 32 8.55 -0.46 -10.63
CA PHE A 32 9.24 0.56 -9.85
C PHE A 32 8.97 0.46 -8.34
N LEU A 33 7.73 0.22 -7.92
CA LEU A 33 7.43 0.03 -6.49
C LEU A 33 8.03 -1.28 -5.96
N LEU A 34 7.98 -2.35 -6.75
CA LEU A 34 8.41 -3.68 -6.36
C LEU A 34 9.94 -3.82 -6.31
N MET A 35 10.69 -3.16 -7.20
CA MET A 35 12.16 -3.13 -7.14
C MET A 35 12.67 -2.51 -5.82
N HIS A 36 11.88 -1.62 -5.22
CA HIS A 36 12.12 -1.05 -3.89
C HIS A 36 11.44 -1.83 -2.76
N ARG A 37 10.94 -3.05 -3.01
CA ARG A 37 10.17 -3.86 -2.05
C ARG A 37 9.10 -3.02 -1.32
N LEU A 38 8.48 -2.10 -2.05
CA LEU A 38 7.52 -1.09 -1.60
C LEU A 38 8.02 -0.01 -0.63
N TYR A 39 9.06 -0.24 0.17
CA TYR A 39 9.50 0.70 1.21
C TYR A 39 11.00 0.64 1.57
N ARG A 40 11.80 -0.12 0.83
CA ARG A 40 13.24 -0.33 1.07
C ARG A 40 14.10 0.26 -0.05
N ALA A 41 15.28 0.75 0.32
CA ALA A 41 16.26 1.28 -0.62
C ALA A 41 17.11 0.14 -1.20
N ASP A 42 16.97 -0.10 -2.50
CA ASP A 42 17.70 -1.11 -3.28
C ASP A 42 19.22 -0.86 -3.26
N ARG A 43 19.65 0.41 -3.39
CA ARG A 43 21.07 0.81 -3.45
C ARG A 43 21.72 1.05 -2.08
N HIS A 44 20.99 0.87 -0.99
CA HIS A 44 21.50 1.11 0.37
C HIS A 44 21.28 -0.11 1.29
N GLY A 45 21.56 -1.31 0.75
CA GLY A 45 21.50 -2.55 1.53
C GLY A 45 20.10 -2.90 2.04
N TRP A 46 19.05 -2.56 1.29
CA TRP A 46 17.65 -2.84 1.63
C TRP A 46 17.18 -2.21 2.94
N LYS A 47 17.82 -1.11 3.38
CA LYS A 47 17.36 -0.32 4.53
C LYS A 47 15.99 0.30 4.26
N VAL A 48 15.22 0.51 5.32
CA VAL A 48 13.93 1.22 5.24
C VAL A 48 14.18 2.66 4.74
N ILE A 49 13.50 3.07 3.66
CA ILE A 49 13.69 4.40 3.04
C ILE A 49 13.34 5.51 4.04
N ARG A 50 12.19 5.37 4.71
CA ARG A 50 11.73 6.26 5.77
C ARG A 50 11.06 5.45 6.86
N LYS A 51 11.40 5.72 8.12
CA LYS A 51 10.79 5.03 9.28
C LYS A 51 9.26 5.15 9.29
N ASP A 52 8.72 6.25 8.78
CA ASP A 52 7.27 6.45 8.68
C ASP A 52 6.57 5.45 7.76
N TYR A 53 7.27 4.86 6.78
CA TYR A 53 6.64 3.95 5.82
C TYR A 53 6.17 2.66 6.50
N THR A 54 6.72 2.29 7.66
CA THR A 54 6.29 1.12 8.43
C THR A 54 5.15 1.42 9.41
N ARG A 55 4.68 2.66 9.48
CA ARG A 55 3.61 3.09 10.39
C ARG A 55 2.30 3.27 9.60
N LEU A 56 1.34 2.40 9.88
CA LEU A 56 0.04 2.41 9.21
C LEU A 56 -0.73 3.67 9.57
N ARG A 57 -1.23 4.38 8.55
CA ARG A 57 -2.10 5.54 8.75
C ARG A 57 -3.08 5.71 7.60
N GLY A 58 -4.08 6.54 7.84
CA GLY A 58 -5.05 6.94 6.81
C GLY A 58 -5.65 8.31 7.10
N PRO A 59 -6.21 8.98 6.07
CA PRO A 59 -6.22 8.61 4.65
C PRO A 59 -4.89 8.89 3.92
N TRP A 60 -4.71 8.44 2.68
CA TRP A 60 -3.45 8.59 1.92
C TRP A 60 -3.40 9.80 0.98
N LEU A 61 -3.86 10.98 1.43
CA LEU A 61 -3.87 12.17 0.55
C LEU A 61 -2.47 12.75 0.31
N VAL A 62 -1.58 12.67 1.30
CA VAL A 62 -0.20 13.21 1.20
C VAL A 62 0.85 12.25 1.77
N SER A 63 0.42 11.11 2.30
CA SER A 63 1.25 10.17 3.03
C SER A 63 1.47 8.89 2.23
N TYR A 64 2.54 8.18 2.58
CA TYR A 64 2.87 6.86 2.04
C TYR A 64 3.29 5.96 3.19
N ASP A 65 2.77 4.74 3.17
CA ASP A 65 3.16 3.63 4.04
C ASP A 65 3.13 2.31 3.26
N ILE A 66 3.56 1.22 3.89
CA ILE A 66 3.54 -0.11 3.30
C ILE A 66 2.14 -0.51 2.82
N LEU A 67 1.08 -0.10 3.50
CA LEU A 67 -0.28 -0.49 3.16
C LEU A 67 -0.75 0.23 1.89
N ARG A 68 -0.36 1.51 1.72
CA ARG A 68 -0.59 2.27 0.49
C ARG A 68 0.08 1.60 -0.71
N GLY A 69 1.35 1.22 -0.57
CA GLY A 69 2.10 0.52 -1.61
C GLY A 69 1.49 -0.85 -1.95
N LEU A 70 1.22 -1.66 -0.93
CA LEU A 70 0.58 -2.98 -1.08
C LEU A 70 -0.79 -2.87 -1.78
N ARG A 71 -1.61 -1.88 -1.39
CA ARG A 71 -2.93 -1.68 -1.98
C ARG A 71 -2.85 -1.30 -3.46
N ALA A 72 -1.91 -0.43 -3.83
CA ALA A 72 -1.75 -0.02 -5.24
C ALA A 72 -1.39 -1.22 -6.12
N VAL A 73 -0.33 -1.96 -5.76
CA VAL A 73 0.12 -3.10 -6.58
C VAL A 73 -0.89 -4.26 -6.57
N SER A 74 -1.55 -4.51 -5.42
CA SER A 74 -2.60 -5.54 -5.33
C SER A 74 -3.83 -5.20 -6.17
N ARG A 75 -4.17 -3.92 -6.30
CA ARG A 75 -5.28 -3.46 -7.14
C ARG A 75 -4.92 -3.51 -8.62
N ALA A 76 -3.65 -3.32 -8.96
CA ALA A 76 -3.12 -3.55 -10.31
C ALA A 76 -2.96 -5.04 -10.68
N GLY A 77 -3.43 -5.96 -9.83
CA GLY A 77 -3.43 -7.41 -10.10
C GLY A 77 -2.14 -8.15 -9.69
N ILE A 78 -1.20 -7.48 -9.02
CA ILE A 78 0.00 -8.17 -8.51
C ILE A 78 -0.33 -8.95 -7.25
N VAL A 79 -0.12 -10.27 -7.32
CA VAL A 79 -0.37 -11.22 -6.24
C VAL A 79 0.83 -12.13 -6.05
N ASN A 80 1.13 -12.50 -4.79
CA ASN A 80 2.19 -13.44 -4.41
C ASN A 80 3.60 -13.09 -4.94
N ASP A 81 3.88 -11.83 -5.25
CA ASP A 81 5.24 -11.40 -5.61
C ASP A 81 6.14 -11.46 -4.37
N GLN A 82 7.26 -12.17 -4.47
CA GLN A 82 8.21 -12.38 -3.37
C GLN A 82 8.73 -11.05 -2.78
N ARG A 83 8.77 -9.96 -3.57
CA ARG A 83 9.22 -8.63 -3.16
C ARG A 83 8.21 -7.94 -2.24
N MET A 84 6.96 -8.41 -2.21
CA MET A 84 5.91 -7.94 -1.29
C MET A 84 5.92 -8.67 0.06
N LYS A 85 6.58 -9.84 0.15
CA LYS A 85 6.52 -10.74 1.31
C LYS A 85 6.81 -10.04 2.63
N ASP A 86 7.86 -9.23 2.67
CA ASP A 86 8.28 -8.52 3.88
C ASP A 86 7.24 -7.47 4.33
N ALA A 87 6.68 -6.70 3.40
CA ALA A 87 5.61 -5.75 3.70
C ALA A 87 4.31 -6.47 4.14
N LEU A 88 3.97 -7.60 3.52
CA LEU A 88 2.81 -8.43 3.90
C LEU A 88 2.97 -9.03 5.29
N MET A 89 4.15 -9.56 5.63
CA MET A 89 4.45 -10.07 6.97
C MET A 89 4.35 -8.96 8.01
N LEU A 90 4.89 -7.77 7.72
CA LEU A 90 4.79 -6.61 8.61
C LEU A 90 3.34 -6.16 8.81
N LEU A 91 2.52 -6.15 7.74
CA LEU A 91 1.09 -5.86 7.84
C LEU A 91 0.37 -6.92 8.69
N ALA A 92 0.65 -8.21 8.48
CA ALA A 92 0.04 -9.30 9.22
C ALA A 92 0.41 -9.27 10.71
N ALA A 93 1.67 -8.99 11.05
CA ALA A 93 2.13 -8.86 12.43
C ALA A 93 1.46 -7.73 13.21
N LYS A 94 0.98 -6.69 12.51
CA LYS A 94 0.24 -5.55 13.11
C LYS A 94 -1.26 -5.84 13.31
N ARG A 95 -1.76 -7.00 12.88
CA ARG A 95 -3.17 -7.37 13.04
C ARG A 95 -3.45 -7.74 14.49
N ASN A 96 -4.45 -7.13 15.10
CA ASN A 96 -4.84 -7.44 16.47
C ASN A 96 -5.70 -8.74 16.54
N SER A 97 -6.03 -9.17 17.76
CA SER A 97 -6.84 -10.39 18.02
C SER A 97 -8.25 -10.33 17.44
N ARG A 98 -8.80 -9.11 17.23
CA ARG A 98 -10.10 -8.90 16.56
C ARG A 98 -9.99 -8.88 15.04
N GLY A 99 -8.79 -9.09 14.51
CA GLY A 99 -8.51 -9.09 13.09
C GLY A 99 -8.46 -7.69 12.46
N ARG A 100 -8.23 -6.63 13.25
CA ARG A 100 -8.25 -5.21 12.88
C ARG A 100 -6.88 -4.56 13.04
N TRP A 101 -6.74 -3.32 12.56
CA TRP A 101 -5.51 -2.53 12.63
C TRP A 101 -5.76 -1.17 13.26
N ILE A 102 -4.72 -0.65 13.91
CA ILE A 102 -4.72 0.68 14.50
C ILE A 102 -4.12 1.71 13.56
N SER A 103 -4.45 2.98 13.77
CA SER A 103 -3.67 4.09 13.22
C SER A 103 -2.44 4.33 14.10
N GLU A 104 -1.23 4.15 13.58
CA GLU A 104 0.02 4.17 14.36
C GLU A 104 0.68 5.56 14.43
N SER A 105 0.16 6.53 13.69
CA SER A 105 0.78 7.85 13.59
C SER A 105 -0.22 8.91 13.17
N PRO A 106 -0.06 10.14 13.67
CA PRO A 106 -0.95 11.24 13.33
C PRO A 106 -0.84 11.56 11.84
N TRP A 107 -1.93 12.13 11.33
CA TRP A 107 -1.92 12.68 9.99
C TRP A 107 -0.98 13.89 9.94
N PRO A 108 -0.17 14.06 8.89
CA PRO A 108 0.83 15.14 8.81
C PRO A 108 0.22 16.53 8.61
N SER A 109 -1.10 16.69 8.71
CA SER A 109 -1.79 17.97 8.62
C SER A 109 -2.99 18.00 9.56
N THR A 110 -3.30 19.19 10.07
CA THR A 110 -4.43 19.50 10.94
C THR A 110 -5.68 19.89 10.15
N ALA A 111 -5.56 20.10 8.84
CA ALA A 111 -6.67 20.55 7.98
C ALA A 111 -7.65 19.42 7.63
N TYR A 112 -7.25 18.16 7.79
CA TYR A 112 -8.07 17.00 7.44
C TYR A 112 -8.30 16.12 8.67
N SER A 113 -9.52 15.60 8.77
CA SER A 113 -9.89 14.65 9.81
C SER A 113 -9.44 13.24 9.44
N SER A 114 -8.96 12.50 10.44
CA SER A 114 -8.76 11.05 10.31
C SER A 114 -10.09 10.31 10.48
N PHE A 115 -10.17 9.07 10.00
CA PHE A 115 -11.31 8.17 10.21
C PHE A 115 -11.31 7.54 11.61
N GLY A 116 -10.27 7.79 12.41
CA GLY A 116 -10.10 7.25 13.75
C GLY A 116 -9.14 8.10 14.59
N ARG A 117 -8.73 7.57 15.75
CA ARG A 117 -7.75 8.19 16.63
C ARG A 117 -6.46 7.38 16.61
N VAL A 118 -5.32 8.07 16.68
CA VAL A 118 -4.00 7.42 16.79
C VAL A 118 -3.99 6.49 18.01
N GLY A 119 -3.45 5.29 17.84
CA GLY A 119 -3.40 4.24 18.86
C GLY A 119 -4.67 3.39 18.99
N LEU A 120 -5.77 3.79 18.36
CA LEU A 120 -7.03 3.02 18.35
C LEU A 120 -7.25 2.35 17.00
N GLU A 121 -8.15 1.37 16.98
CA GLU A 121 -8.61 0.72 15.75
C GLU A 121 -9.14 1.76 14.76
N ASP A 122 -8.67 1.69 13.53
CA ASP A 122 -9.04 2.61 12.48
C ASP A 122 -9.76 1.88 11.34
N LYS A 123 -10.96 2.34 10.99
CA LYS A 123 -11.82 1.71 9.99
C LYS A 123 -11.19 1.78 8.59
N TRP A 124 -10.53 2.88 8.25
CA TRP A 124 -9.89 3.07 6.96
C TRP A 124 -8.67 2.16 6.80
N VAL A 125 -7.80 2.13 7.80
CA VAL A 125 -6.63 1.23 7.81
C VAL A 125 -7.09 -0.21 7.75
N THR A 126 -8.07 -0.59 8.58
CA THR A 126 -8.60 -1.96 8.62
C THR A 126 -9.20 -2.39 7.29
N LEU A 127 -10.05 -1.57 6.66
CA LEU A 127 -10.65 -1.90 5.37
C LEU A 127 -9.57 -2.14 4.30
N ASN A 128 -8.60 -1.24 4.22
CA ASN A 128 -7.54 -1.34 3.22
C ASN A 128 -6.64 -2.56 3.45
N ALA A 129 -6.33 -2.89 4.71
CA ALA A 129 -5.58 -4.09 5.07
C ALA A 129 -6.32 -5.37 4.69
N LEU A 130 -7.62 -5.45 4.99
CA LEU A 130 -8.46 -6.58 4.61
C LEU A 130 -8.55 -6.76 3.10
N LEU A 131 -8.65 -5.67 2.33
CA LEU A 131 -8.69 -5.73 0.87
C LEU A 131 -7.36 -6.20 0.27
N VAL A 132 -6.22 -5.78 0.83
CA VAL A 132 -4.90 -6.34 0.45
C VAL A 132 -4.85 -7.83 0.75
N MET A 133 -5.18 -8.24 1.98
CA MET A 133 -5.14 -9.65 2.38
C MET A 133 -6.07 -10.53 1.53
N ARG A 134 -7.27 -10.04 1.22
CA ARG A 134 -8.22 -10.73 0.33
C ARG A 134 -7.60 -10.95 -1.04
N ASN A 135 -7.02 -9.93 -1.67
CA ASN A 135 -6.43 -10.06 -3.00
C ASN A 135 -5.28 -11.07 -3.02
N GLN A 136 -4.46 -11.12 -1.97
CA GLN A 136 -3.37 -12.09 -1.88
C GLN A 136 -3.87 -13.52 -1.60
N ALA A 137 -5.04 -13.69 -0.97
CA ALA A 137 -5.62 -15.00 -0.67
C ALA A 137 -6.43 -15.62 -1.82
N LEU A 138 -6.85 -14.82 -2.82
CA LEU A 138 -7.70 -15.27 -3.93
C LEU A 138 -6.95 -16.12 -4.98
N VAL A 139 -5.63 -16.28 -4.86
CA VAL A 139 -4.82 -17.17 -5.70
C VAL A 139 -4.13 -18.18 -4.80
N LYS A 140 -4.79 -19.33 -4.59
CA LYS A 140 -4.20 -20.55 -4.04
C LYS A 140 -3.91 -21.52 -5.18
#